data_AF-A0A5K7ZWD7-F1
#
_entry.id   AF-A0A5K7ZWD7-F1
#
_cell.length_a   1.000
_cell.length_b   1.000
_cell.length_c   1.000
_cell.angle_alpha   90.00
_cell.angle_beta   90.00
_cell.angle_gamma   90.00
#
_symmetry.space_group_name_H-M   'P 1'
#
loop_
_entity.id
_entity.type
_entity.pdbx_description
1 polymer ?
#
loop_
_entity_poly.entity_id
_entity_poly.type
_entity_poly.pdbx_seq_one_letter_code
_entity_poly.pdbx_strand_id
1 'polypeptide(L)'
;MATTEKRKSTPNQRQVIKIWQKQSGIDDDIYRDRLEADYGVRSCTELTHSQAGHLISTIVREGHYIPGQKTWKRPARKRTAAVPRAGKNVVRMASRAELEKIDAVAGLIQWRVDNGLARWMKKRFGFERVKTAYESWKVIEGLKKMFENRMKKDFGERWWVMRFDDERIRTYIFEHCPKRYRAQAEYNNRAMEDTP
;
A
#
# COMPACT_ATOMS: atom_id res chain seq x y z
N MET A 1 40.48 -26.41 -8.26
CA MET A 1 39.20 -26.39 -7.53
C MET A 1 38.79 -24.95 -7.34
N ALA A 2 37.66 -24.51 -7.90
CA ALA A 2 37.23 -23.11 -7.82
C ALA A 2 36.72 -22.81 -6.39
N THR A 3 37.41 -21.90 -5.69
CA THR A 3 36.96 -21.32 -4.42
C THR A 3 35.76 -20.42 -4.71
N THR A 4 34.56 -20.98 -4.65
CA THR A 4 33.32 -20.20 -4.70
C THR A 4 33.32 -19.25 -3.49
N GLU A 5 33.56 -17.96 -3.72
CA GLU A 5 33.51 -16.94 -2.68
C GLU A 5 32.15 -17.00 -1.96
N LYS A 6 32.18 -17.42 -0.70
CA LYS A 6 30.97 -17.51 0.11
C LYS A 6 30.51 -16.09 0.43
N ARG A 7 29.42 -15.66 -0.18
CA ARG A 7 28.78 -14.36 0.08
C ARG A 7 28.46 -14.23 1.58
N LYS A 8 28.93 -13.14 2.21
CA LYS A 8 28.66 -12.84 3.63
C LYS A 8 27.18 -12.56 3.88
N SER A 9 26.75 -12.71 5.14
CA SER A 9 25.39 -12.38 5.56
C SER A 9 25.05 -10.90 5.35
N THR A 10 23.82 -10.65 4.91
CA THR A 10 23.32 -9.28 4.70
C THR A 10 23.06 -8.57 6.04
N PRO A 11 23.12 -7.23 6.10
CA PRO A 11 22.76 -6.48 7.32
C PRO A 11 21.37 -6.83 7.86
N ASN A 12 20.39 -7.01 6.97
CA ASN A 12 19.01 -7.37 7.35
C ASN A 12 18.93 -8.74 8.01
N GLN A 13 19.64 -9.74 7.50
CA GLN A 13 19.68 -11.08 8.12
C GLN A 13 20.28 -11.02 9.52
N ARG A 14 21.36 -10.27 9.71
CA ARG A 14 21.99 -10.07 11.02
C ARG A 14 21.07 -9.37 12.01
N GLN A 15 20.36 -8.35 11.55
CA GLN A 15 19.38 -7.63 12.36
C GLN A 15 18.25 -8.56 12.82
N VAL A 16 17.70 -9.39 11.92
CA VAL A 16 16.67 -10.37 12.25
C VAL A 16 17.15 -11.36 13.32
N ILE A 17 18.34 -11.91 13.15
CA ILE A 17 18.91 -12.88 14.10
C ILE A 17 19.11 -12.22 15.48
N LYS A 18 19.60 -10.97 15.54
CA LYS A 18 19.78 -10.24 16.80
C LYS A 18 18.45 -9.84 17.47
N ILE A 19 17.41 -9.54 16.69
CA ILE A 19 16.07 -9.32 17.24
C ILE A 19 15.54 -10.60 17.87
N TRP A 20 15.66 -11.73 17.17
CA TRP A 20 15.27 -13.04 17.70
C TRP A 20 16.03 -13.39 18.98
N GLN A 21 17.36 -13.23 19.01
CA GLN A 21 18.16 -13.50 20.22
C GLN A 21 17.60 -12.73 21.43
N LYS A 22 17.31 -11.44 21.25
CA LYS A 22 16.73 -10.59 22.31
C LYS A 22 15.32 -11.04 22.73
N GLN A 23 14.48 -11.44 21.77
CA GLN A 23 13.10 -11.87 22.04
C GLN A 23 13.03 -13.23 22.73
N SER A 24 13.96 -14.13 22.41
CA SER A 24 14.03 -15.47 23.00
C SER A 24 14.68 -15.48 24.38
N GLY A 25 15.22 -14.33 24.84
CA GLY A 25 15.91 -14.23 26.13
C GLY A 25 17.16 -15.11 26.22
N ILE A 26 17.73 -15.50 25.08
CA ILE A 26 18.92 -16.35 25.03
C ILE A 26 20.14 -15.49 25.36
N ASP A 27 20.89 -15.92 26.37
CA ASP A 27 22.13 -15.28 26.77
C ASP A 27 23.15 -15.25 25.61
N ASP A 28 24.04 -14.26 25.59
CA ASP A 28 24.98 -14.10 24.48
C ASP A 28 25.97 -15.28 24.38
N ASP A 29 26.33 -15.92 25.49
CA ASP A 29 27.23 -17.08 25.48
C ASP A 29 26.52 -18.32 24.91
N ILE A 30 25.30 -18.60 25.35
CA ILE A 30 24.47 -19.69 24.80
C ILE A 30 24.21 -19.48 23.30
N TYR A 31 24.00 -18.23 22.89
CA TYR A 31 23.83 -17.87 21.49
C TYR A 31 25.09 -18.14 20.66
N ARG A 32 26.28 -17.80 21.18
CA ARG A 32 27.56 -18.06 20.52
C ARG A 32 27.85 -19.55 20.42
N ASP A 33 27.59 -20.30 21.48
CA ASP A 33 27.77 -21.75 21.50
C ASP A 33 26.85 -22.44 20.49
N ARG A 34 25.60 -21.97 20.34
CA ARG A 34 24.69 -22.46 19.30
C ARG A 34 25.20 -22.16 17.89
N LEU A 35 25.74 -20.97 17.64
CA LEU A 35 26.33 -20.65 16.33
C LEU A 35 27.57 -21.49 16.03
N GLU A 36 28.38 -21.77 17.05
CA GLU A 36 29.60 -22.58 16.91
C GLU A 36 29.25 -24.04 16.65
N ALA A 37 28.26 -24.59 17.37
CA ALA A 37 27.76 -25.95 17.17
C ALA A 37 27.11 -26.14 15.79
N ASP A 38 26.24 -25.20 15.37
CA ASP A 38 25.45 -25.36 14.13
C ASP A 38 26.24 -24.96 12.86
N TYR A 39 27.17 -24.01 12.97
CA TYR A 39 27.81 -23.37 11.81
C TYR A 39 29.32 -23.15 11.93
N GLY A 40 29.94 -23.50 13.06
CA GLY A 40 31.37 -23.34 13.30
C GLY A 40 31.84 -21.88 13.37
N VAL A 41 30.93 -20.94 13.68
CA VAL A 41 31.23 -19.51 13.80
C VAL A 41 30.75 -18.97 15.13
N ARG A 42 31.41 -17.94 15.68
CA ARG A 42 31.00 -17.34 16.95
C ARG A 42 30.20 -16.05 16.78
N SER A 43 30.11 -15.52 15.56
CA SER A 43 29.36 -14.29 15.29
C SER A 43 28.46 -14.38 14.07
N CYS A 44 27.29 -13.73 14.14
CA CYS A 44 26.39 -13.57 12.99
C CYS A 44 27.02 -12.80 11.81
N THR A 45 28.10 -12.05 12.05
CA THR A 45 28.88 -11.36 11.00
C THR A 45 29.74 -12.30 10.16
N GLU A 46 30.04 -13.49 10.69
CA GLU A 46 30.83 -14.52 10.05
C GLU A 46 29.97 -15.52 9.29
N LEU A 47 28.66 -15.53 9.56
CA LEU A 47 27.70 -16.33 8.81
C LEU A 47 27.72 -15.94 7.32
N THR A 48 27.69 -16.96 6.49
CA THR A 48 27.41 -16.80 5.06
C THR A 48 25.93 -16.51 4.84
N HIS A 49 25.59 -15.99 3.66
CA HIS A 49 24.21 -15.68 3.30
C HIS A 49 23.28 -16.91 3.41
N SER A 50 23.77 -18.10 3.03
CA SER A 50 23.03 -19.36 3.12
C SER A 50 22.86 -19.83 4.56
N GLN A 51 23.91 -19.78 5.38
CA GLN A 51 23.83 -20.16 6.79
C GLN A 51 22.89 -19.24 7.57
N ALA A 52 22.96 -17.93 7.33
CA ALA A 52 22.03 -16.97 7.93
C ALA A 52 20.58 -17.21 7.49
N GLY A 53 20.35 -17.55 6.21
CA GLY A 53 19.03 -17.92 5.70
C GLY A 53 18.49 -19.22 6.30
N HIS A 54 19.36 -20.20 6.53
CA HIS A 54 19.02 -21.46 7.19
C HIS A 54 18.62 -21.23 8.65
N LEU A 55 19.43 -20.50 9.42
CA LEU A 55 19.13 -20.14 10.81
C LEU A 55 17.79 -19.42 10.94
N ILE A 56 17.53 -18.41 10.09
CA ILE A 56 16.26 -17.69 10.06
C ILE A 56 15.09 -18.64 9.78
N SER A 57 15.27 -19.60 8.87
CA SER A 57 14.22 -20.57 8.53
C SER A 57 13.92 -21.51 9.70
N THR A 58 14.94 -21.92 10.45
CA THR A 58 14.79 -22.71 11.69
C THR A 58 14.03 -21.92 12.76
N ILE A 59 14.39 -20.65 12.97
CA ILE A 59 13.70 -19.74 13.91
C ILE A 59 12.21 -19.61 13.59
N VAL A 60 11.86 -19.47 12.32
CA VAL A 60 10.46 -19.39 11.86
C VAL A 60 9.71 -20.70 12.09
N ARG A 61 10.37 -21.84 11.84
CA ARG A 61 9.81 -23.17 12.08
C ARG A 61 9.56 -23.43 13.57
N GLU A 62 10.41 -22.90 14.44
CA GLU A 62 10.27 -22.91 15.90
C GLU A 62 9.14 -21.98 16.39
N GLY A 63 8.47 -21.24 15.50
CA GLY A 63 7.29 -20.43 15.81
C GLY A 63 7.59 -19.01 16.28
N HIS A 64 8.85 -18.57 16.22
CA HIS A 64 9.21 -17.22 16.63
C HIS A 64 8.79 -16.18 15.58
N TYR A 65 8.20 -15.09 16.05
CA TYR A 65 7.78 -13.98 15.21
C TYR A 65 8.96 -13.12 14.79
N ILE A 66 9.27 -13.10 13.48
CA ILE A 66 10.31 -12.24 12.90
C ILE A 66 9.69 -10.95 12.34
N PRO A 67 10.01 -9.78 12.92
CA PRO A 67 9.52 -8.51 12.39
C PRO A 67 10.02 -8.29 10.95
N GLY A 68 9.09 -8.06 10.03
CA GLY A 68 9.41 -7.76 8.63
C GLY A 68 9.43 -8.97 7.70
N GLN A 69 9.32 -10.20 8.22
CA GLN A 69 9.01 -11.35 7.39
C GLN A 69 7.51 -11.32 7.05
N LYS A 70 7.15 -10.49 6.06
CA LYS A 70 5.86 -10.62 5.38
C LYS A 70 5.85 -12.06 4.89
N THR A 71 5.00 -12.91 5.44
CA THR A 71 4.67 -14.21 4.84
C THR A 71 4.40 -13.96 3.36
N TRP A 72 5.34 -14.36 2.50
CA TRP A 72 5.28 -14.15 1.04
C TRP A 72 4.32 -15.13 0.39
N LYS A 73 3.11 -15.23 0.94
CA LYS A 73 1.92 -15.63 0.20
C LYS A 73 0.93 -14.49 0.32
N ARG A 74 1.25 -13.35 -0.33
CA ARG A 74 0.17 -12.48 -0.79
C ARG A 74 -0.72 -13.39 -1.66
N PRO A 75 -2.00 -13.60 -1.34
CA PRO A 75 -2.89 -14.27 -2.28
C PRO A 75 -2.72 -13.56 -3.60
N ALA A 76 -2.43 -14.32 -4.66
CA ALA A 76 -2.35 -13.77 -6.01
C ALA A 76 -3.60 -12.91 -6.18
N ARG A 77 -3.40 -11.60 -6.28
CA ARG A 77 -4.50 -10.64 -6.36
C ARG A 77 -5.34 -11.14 -7.52
N LYS A 78 -6.57 -11.62 -7.27
CA LYS A 78 -7.50 -12.02 -8.33
C LYS A 78 -7.40 -10.89 -9.35
N ARG A 79 -6.92 -11.19 -10.55
CA ARG A 79 -6.87 -10.22 -11.64
C ARG A 79 -8.32 -9.81 -11.82
N THR A 80 -8.69 -8.66 -11.27
CA THR A 80 -9.97 -8.04 -11.57
C THR A 80 -10.04 -8.00 -13.08
N ALA A 81 -11.13 -8.52 -13.63
CA ALA A 81 -11.33 -8.67 -15.07
C ALA A 81 -10.77 -7.43 -15.77
N ALA A 82 -9.82 -7.67 -16.68
CA ALA A 82 -9.19 -6.57 -17.40
C ALA A 82 -10.32 -5.82 -18.10
N VAL A 83 -10.45 -4.52 -17.77
CA VAL A 83 -11.21 -3.58 -18.60
C VAL A 83 -10.81 -3.85 -20.05
N PRO A 84 -11.75 -4.02 -20.99
CA PRO A 84 -11.44 -4.40 -22.36
C PRO A 84 -10.42 -3.42 -22.94
N ARG A 85 -9.17 -3.87 -23.03
CA ARG A 85 -8.08 -3.11 -23.63
C ARG A 85 -8.22 -3.30 -25.13
N ALA A 86 -8.50 -2.22 -25.84
CA ALA A 86 -8.35 -2.20 -27.29
C ALA A 86 -6.94 -2.69 -27.63
N GLY A 87 -6.82 -3.80 -28.37
CA GLY A 87 -5.60 -4.33 -29.00
C GLY A 87 -4.37 -4.55 -28.10
N LYS A 88 -3.75 -5.74 -28.13
CA LYS A 88 -2.54 -6.05 -27.34
C LYS A 88 -1.37 -5.05 -27.51
N ASN A 89 -1.37 -4.21 -28.56
CA ASN A 89 -0.33 -3.23 -28.88
C ASN A 89 -0.81 -1.77 -29.00
N VAL A 90 -2.04 -1.44 -28.60
CA VAL A 90 -2.57 -0.06 -28.71
C VAL A 90 -2.59 0.60 -27.33
N VAL A 91 -1.78 1.64 -27.15
CA VAL A 91 -1.82 2.49 -25.97
C VAL A 91 -2.83 3.61 -26.20
N ARG A 92 -3.95 3.58 -25.48
CA ARG A 92 -4.91 4.69 -25.48
C ARG A 92 -4.35 5.84 -24.65
N MET A 93 -4.26 7.02 -25.26
CA MET A 93 -3.96 8.25 -24.55
C MET A 93 -5.10 8.62 -23.60
N ALA A 94 -4.78 9.35 -22.53
CA ALA A 94 -5.79 9.89 -21.64
C ALA A 94 -6.70 10.85 -22.41
N SER A 95 -8.01 10.67 -22.27
CA SER A 95 -8.97 11.60 -22.90
C SER A 95 -9.08 12.89 -22.08
N ARG A 96 -9.54 13.98 -22.71
CA ARG A 96 -9.81 15.25 -22.02
C ARG A 96 -10.76 15.07 -20.83
N ALA A 97 -11.84 14.32 -21.01
CA ALA A 97 -12.81 14.03 -19.94
C ALA A 97 -12.18 13.27 -18.77
N GLU A 98 -11.22 12.37 -19.03
CA GLU A 98 -10.47 11.69 -17.96
C GLU A 98 -9.58 12.65 -17.18
N LEU A 99 -8.92 13.61 -17.86
CA LEU A 99 -8.11 14.63 -17.20
C LEU A 99 -8.96 15.60 -16.38
N GLU A 100 -10.09 16.06 -16.93
CA GLU A 100 -11.06 16.90 -16.21
C GLU A 100 -11.60 16.18 -14.96
N LYS A 101 -11.82 14.87 -15.05
CA LYS A 101 -12.22 14.06 -13.89
C LYS A 101 -11.11 13.97 -12.82
N ILE A 102 -9.85 13.90 -13.22
CA ILE A 102 -8.73 13.96 -12.27
C ILE A 102 -8.72 15.30 -11.55
N ASP A 103 -8.86 16.40 -12.29
CA ASP A 103 -8.86 17.75 -11.72
C ASP A 103 -10.05 17.96 -10.78
N ALA A 104 -11.25 17.49 -11.16
CA ALA A 104 -12.44 17.56 -10.32
C ALA A 104 -12.25 16.82 -8.98
N VAL A 105 -11.76 15.57 -9.01
CA VAL A 105 -11.55 14.79 -7.78
C VAL A 105 -10.37 15.33 -6.97
N ALA A 106 -9.30 15.80 -7.63
CA ALA A 106 -8.17 16.42 -6.95
C ALA A 106 -8.57 17.73 -6.26
N GLY A 107 -9.54 18.47 -6.82
CA GLY A 107 -10.11 19.69 -6.25
C GLY A 107 -10.94 19.47 -4.98
N LEU A 108 -11.39 18.24 -4.72
CA LEU A 108 -12.04 17.86 -3.44
C LEU A 108 -11.02 17.67 -2.30
N ILE A 109 -9.73 17.58 -2.62
CA ILE A 109 -8.68 17.29 -1.66
C ILE A 109 -7.96 18.59 -1.33
N GLN A 110 -8.04 19.01 -0.07
CA GLN A 110 -7.17 20.08 0.43
C GLN A 110 -5.73 19.56 0.54
N TRP A 111 -4.88 19.98 -0.39
CA TRP A 111 -3.45 19.66 -0.44
C TRP A 111 -2.66 20.50 0.57
N ARG A 112 -1.56 19.94 1.09
CA ARG A 112 -0.67 20.65 2.04
C ARG A 112 0.33 21.57 1.34
N VAL A 113 0.51 21.39 0.04
CA VAL A 113 1.48 22.10 -0.81
C VAL A 113 0.87 22.27 -2.20
N ASP A 114 1.23 23.33 -2.91
CA ASP A 114 0.60 23.70 -4.20
C ASP A 114 0.71 22.61 -5.26
N ASN A 115 1.85 21.91 -5.33
CA ASN A 115 2.07 20.79 -6.25
C ASN A 115 1.73 19.43 -5.62
N GLY A 116 0.77 19.39 -4.69
CA GLY A 116 0.39 18.21 -3.92
C GLY A 116 0.03 17.01 -4.80
N LEU A 117 -0.78 17.23 -5.84
CA LEU A 117 -1.21 16.19 -6.78
C LEU A 117 -0.01 15.55 -7.49
N ALA A 118 0.87 16.35 -8.08
CA ALA A 118 2.05 15.85 -8.80
C ALA A 118 2.99 15.07 -7.87
N ARG A 119 3.24 15.59 -6.65
CA ARG A 119 4.07 14.89 -5.64
C ARG A 119 3.45 13.57 -5.20
N TRP A 120 2.13 13.54 -5.03
CA TRP A 120 1.40 12.33 -4.69
C TRP A 120 1.45 11.30 -5.83
N MET A 121 1.24 11.71 -7.09
CA MET A 121 1.35 10.82 -8.25
C MET A 121 2.76 10.26 -8.39
N LYS A 122 3.79 11.10 -8.25
CA LYS A 122 5.20 10.68 -8.28
C LYS A 122 5.48 9.63 -7.21
N LYS A 123 5.03 9.88 -5.97
CA LYS A 123 5.22 8.95 -4.84
C LYS A 123 4.43 7.65 -5.01
N ARG A 124 3.20 7.70 -5.54
CA ARG A 124 2.28 6.55 -5.55
C ARG A 124 2.42 5.68 -6.79
N PHE A 125 2.70 6.29 -7.94
CA PHE A 125 2.68 5.62 -9.24
C PHE A 125 3.98 5.77 -10.03
N GLY A 126 4.90 6.64 -9.60
CA GLY A 126 6.21 6.82 -10.23
C GLY A 126 6.22 7.77 -11.43
N PHE A 127 5.15 8.54 -11.66
CA PHE A 127 5.08 9.54 -12.73
C PHE A 127 4.47 10.85 -12.23
N GLU A 128 4.85 11.96 -12.87
CA GLU A 128 4.40 13.32 -12.50
C GLU A 128 3.23 13.81 -13.36
N ARG A 129 3.03 13.24 -14.55
CA ARG A 129 1.97 13.63 -15.50
C ARG A 129 1.31 12.39 -16.09
N VAL A 130 -0.01 12.46 -16.25
CA VAL A 130 -0.82 11.38 -16.84
C VAL A 130 -0.76 11.48 -18.35
N LYS A 131 -0.36 10.39 -19.02
CA LYS A 131 -0.30 10.31 -20.49
C LYS A 131 -1.33 9.33 -21.04
N THR A 132 -1.52 8.22 -20.34
CA THR A 132 -2.35 7.11 -20.84
C THR A 132 -3.68 7.00 -20.11
N ALA A 133 -4.69 6.44 -20.78
CA ALA A 133 -5.99 6.13 -20.17
C ALA A 133 -5.88 5.16 -18.98
N TYR A 134 -4.84 4.32 -18.98
CA TYR A 134 -4.57 3.42 -17.86
C TYR A 134 -4.02 4.16 -16.64
N GLU A 135 -3.14 5.14 -16.86
CA GLU A 135 -2.65 6.02 -15.80
C GLU A 135 -3.77 6.89 -15.26
N SER A 136 -4.62 7.44 -16.13
CA SER A 136 -5.75 8.29 -15.72
C SER A 136 -6.70 7.52 -14.80
N TRP A 137 -7.09 6.31 -15.20
CA TRP A 137 -7.89 5.40 -14.37
C TRP A 137 -7.26 5.14 -13.00
N LYS A 138 -5.95 4.84 -12.94
CA LYS A 138 -5.25 4.62 -11.66
C LYS A 138 -5.29 5.84 -10.76
N VAL A 139 -5.07 7.02 -11.34
CA VAL A 139 -5.06 8.29 -10.62
C VAL A 139 -6.45 8.59 -10.07
N ILE A 140 -7.50 8.50 -10.90
CA ILE A 140 -8.90 8.71 -10.49
C ILE A 140 -9.26 7.78 -9.32
N GLU A 141 -9.01 6.48 -9.45
CA GLU A 141 -9.35 5.51 -8.38
C GLU A 141 -8.51 5.73 -7.12
N GLY A 142 -7.25 6.16 -7.27
CA GLY A 142 -6.40 6.52 -6.14
C GLY A 142 -6.89 7.77 -5.39
N LEU A 143 -7.33 8.80 -6.13
CA LEU A 143 -7.83 10.05 -5.58
C LEU A 143 -9.18 9.87 -4.88
N LYS A 144 -10.13 9.14 -5.50
CA LYS A 144 -11.41 8.76 -4.87
C LYS A 144 -11.19 8.10 -3.52
N LYS A 145 -10.33 7.07 -3.48
CA LYS A 145 -10.02 6.37 -2.25
C LYS A 145 -9.34 7.27 -1.22
N MET A 146 -8.49 8.20 -1.65
CA MET A 146 -7.84 9.16 -0.77
C MET A 146 -8.86 10.12 -0.14
N PHE A 147 -9.79 10.63 -0.93
CA PHE A 147 -10.90 11.46 -0.48
C PHE A 147 -11.80 10.70 0.50
N GLU A 148 -12.26 9.50 0.14
CA GLU A 148 -13.14 8.68 0.99
C GLU A 148 -12.50 8.32 2.33
N ASN A 149 -11.21 7.98 2.35
CA ASN A 149 -10.49 7.68 3.58
C ASN A 149 -10.41 8.91 4.50
N ARG A 150 -10.26 10.11 3.92
CA ARG A 150 -10.26 11.36 4.67
C ARG A 150 -11.66 11.64 5.23
N MET A 151 -12.69 11.58 4.39
CA MET A 151 -14.07 11.79 4.84
C MET A 151 -14.46 10.81 5.94
N LYS A 152 -14.10 9.54 5.81
CA LYS A 152 -14.31 8.53 6.85
C LYS A 152 -13.56 8.85 8.14
N LYS A 153 -12.36 9.43 8.05
CA LYS A 153 -11.57 9.83 9.22
C LYS A 153 -12.20 11.03 9.93
N ASP A 154 -12.63 12.03 9.16
CA ASP A 154 -13.07 13.32 9.70
C ASP A 154 -14.54 13.24 10.18
N PHE A 155 -15.38 12.43 9.53
CA PHE A 155 -16.84 12.38 9.74
C PHE A 155 -17.38 10.98 10.08
N GLY A 156 -16.52 9.96 10.16
CA GLY A 156 -16.93 8.58 10.46
C GLY A 156 -17.56 7.84 9.28
N GLU A 157 -18.07 6.61 9.49
CA GLU A 157 -18.57 5.75 8.40
C GLU A 157 -19.86 6.25 7.73
N ARG A 158 -20.63 7.07 8.44
CA ARG A 158 -21.93 7.58 7.99
C ARG A 158 -21.83 8.90 7.23
N TRP A 159 -20.62 9.35 6.88
CA TRP A 159 -20.42 10.60 6.15
C TRP A 159 -21.18 10.66 4.81
N TRP A 160 -21.45 9.51 4.17
CA TRP A 160 -22.26 9.41 2.95
C TRP A 160 -23.69 9.97 3.07
N VAL A 161 -24.24 10.02 4.28
CA VAL A 161 -25.59 10.54 4.54
C VAL A 161 -25.55 11.90 5.24
N MET A 162 -24.36 12.47 5.46
CA MET A 162 -24.25 13.80 6.06
C MET A 162 -24.58 14.87 5.02
N ARG A 163 -25.01 16.03 5.52
CA ARG A 163 -25.23 17.22 4.70
C ARG A 163 -23.91 17.97 4.58
N PHE A 164 -23.59 18.38 3.35
CA PHE A 164 -22.44 19.20 3.02
C PHE A 164 -22.90 20.38 2.18
N ASP A 165 -22.41 21.57 2.50
CA ASP A 165 -22.74 22.78 1.74
C ASP A 165 -21.99 22.81 0.40
N ASP A 166 -20.80 22.20 0.35
CA ASP A 166 -19.99 22.10 -0.86
C ASP A 166 -20.70 21.24 -1.93
N GLU A 167 -21.11 21.89 -3.01
CA GLU A 167 -21.75 21.27 -4.18
C GLU A 167 -20.92 20.13 -4.75
N ARG A 168 -19.59 20.27 -4.78
CA ARG A 168 -18.70 19.25 -5.35
C ARG A 168 -18.74 17.96 -4.53
N ILE A 169 -18.82 18.08 -3.21
CA ILE A 169 -18.98 16.93 -2.31
C ILE A 169 -20.35 16.29 -2.51
N ARG A 170 -21.41 17.09 -2.66
CA ARG A 170 -22.76 16.58 -2.94
C ARG A 170 -22.81 15.81 -4.26
N THR A 171 -22.25 16.37 -5.34
CA THR A 171 -22.13 15.67 -6.64
C THR A 171 -21.35 14.38 -6.51
N TYR A 172 -20.22 14.39 -5.79
CA TYR A 172 -19.43 13.18 -5.55
C TYR A 172 -20.26 12.09 -4.83
N ILE A 173 -20.98 12.47 -3.77
CA ILE A 173 -21.86 11.55 -3.02
C ILE A 173 -22.93 11.01 -3.97
N PHE A 174 -23.59 11.85 -4.75
CA PHE A 174 -24.62 11.40 -5.69
C PHE A 174 -24.08 10.35 -6.69
N GLU A 175 -22.90 10.59 -7.28
CA GLU A 175 -22.28 9.69 -8.25
C GLU A 175 -21.72 8.40 -7.64
N HIS A 176 -21.22 8.44 -6.40
CA HIS A 176 -20.38 7.39 -5.83
C HIS A 176 -20.92 6.78 -4.53
N CYS A 177 -22.07 7.24 -4.03
CA CYS A 177 -22.67 6.73 -2.80
C CYS A 177 -22.90 5.20 -2.90
N PRO A 178 -22.41 4.42 -1.93
CA PRO A 178 -22.69 3.00 -1.84
C PRO A 178 -24.20 2.73 -1.82
N LYS A 179 -24.65 1.63 -2.46
CA LYS A 179 -26.08 1.26 -2.53
C LYS A 179 -26.78 1.29 -1.17
N ARG A 180 -26.10 0.85 -0.10
CA ARG A 180 -26.62 0.82 1.27
C ARG A 180 -26.97 2.19 1.87
N TYR A 181 -26.43 3.27 1.31
CA TYR A 181 -26.68 4.65 1.77
C TYR A 181 -27.46 5.48 0.76
N ARG A 182 -27.70 4.99 -0.46
CA ARG A 182 -28.25 5.77 -1.57
C ARG A 182 -29.62 6.36 -1.26
N ALA A 183 -30.56 5.56 -0.76
CA ALA A 183 -31.91 6.04 -0.43
C ALA A 183 -31.89 7.16 0.63
N GLN A 184 -31.04 7.03 1.65
CA GLN A 184 -30.90 8.03 2.71
C GLN A 184 -30.20 9.30 2.22
N ALA A 185 -29.18 9.16 1.37
CA ALA A 185 -28.48 10.30 0.78
C ALA A 185 -29.39 11.10 -0.17
N GLU A 186 -30.21 10.41 -0.98
CA GLU A 186 -31.19 11.05 -1.87
C GLU A 186 -32.26 11.81 -1.09
N TYR A 187 -32.80 11.23 -0.02
CA TYR A 187 -33.75 11.91 0.87
C TYR A 187 -33.13 13.18 1.48
N ASN A 188 -31.88 13.08 1.97
CA ASN A 188 -31.20 14.21 2.60
C ASN A 188 -30.86 15.34 1.62
N ASN A 189 -30.61 15.03 0.35
CA ASN A 189 -30.37 16.02 -0.69
C ASN A 189 -31.66 16.73 -1.12
N ARG A 190 -32.77 16.02 -1.32
CA ARG A 190 -34.07 16.64 -1.67
C ARG A 190 -34.59 17.57 -0.59
N ALA A 191 -34.47 17.16 0.67
CA ALA A 191 -34.88 17.99 1.81
C ALA A 191 -34.13 19.34 1.92
N MET A 192 -33.03 19.55 1.17
CA MET A 192 -32.33 20.84 1.09
C MET A 192 -32.89 21.74 -0.01
N GLU A 193 -33.46 21.18 -1.08
CA GLU A 193 -34.07 21.96 -2.17
C GLU A 193 -35.40 22.58 -1.73
N ASP A 194 -36.07 21.97 -0.74
CA ASP A 194 -37.36 22.41 -0.20
C ASP A 194 -37.25 23.40 0.97
N THR A 195 -36.05 23.85 1.35
CA THR A 195 -35.87 24.86 2.41
C THR A 195 -35.73 26.25 1.77
N PRO A 196 -36.73 27.15 1.94
CA PRO A 196 -36.79 28.45 1.25
C PRO A 196 -35.71 29.46 1.68
#